data_AF-A0A1S1LXY4-F1
#
_entry.id   AF-A0A1S1LXY4-F1
#
_cell.length_a   1.000
_cell.length_b   1.000
_cell.length_c   1.000
_cell.angle_alpha   90.00
_cell.angle_beta   90.00
_cell.angle_gamma   90.00
#
_symmetry.space_group_name_H-M   'P 1'
#
loop_
_entity.id
_entity.type
_entity.pdbx_description
1 polymer ?
#
loop_
_entity_poly.entity_id
_entity_poly.type
_entity_poly.pdbx_seq_one_letter_code
_entity_poly.pdbx_strand_id
1 'polypeptide(L)'
;MSVDPAPELVAERLREALADLRRPINSATGNGWKKGAFGIQASCKCLDGALFFAVRGRGPVSYDVLDAMRRRVVGVIADIEGVEPPTLGSTLIWAWNDDEARVFAEVEAVLERAISEAVSEIAQLPPVAQRAMEAGW
;
A
#
# COMPACT_ATOMS: atom_id res chain seq x y z
N MET A 1 -21.76 -8.74 4.18
CA MET A 1 -20.47 -9.13 4.78
C MET A 1 -19.42 -8.84 3.73
N SER A 2 -18.61 -7.80 3.90
CA SER A 2 -17.45 -7.62 3.03
C SER A 2 -16.47 -8.72 3.37
N VAL A 3 -16.08 -9.52 2.39
CA VAL A 3 -15.05 -10.55 2.55
C VAL A 3 -13.73 -9.79 2.51
N ASP A 4 -12.93 -9.91 3.57
CA ASP A 4 -11.61 -9.29 3.56
C ASP A 4 -10.81 -9.82 2.35
N PRO A 5 -10.17 -8.94 1.56
CA PRO A 5 -9.43 -9.35 0.38
C PRO A 5 -8.36 -10.38 0.72
N ALA A 6 -8.15 -11.34 -0.18
CA ALA A 6 -7.10 -12.36 -0.03
C ALA A 6 -5.73 -11.71 0.24
N PRO A 7 -4.96 -12.18 1.24
CA PRO A 7 -3.66 -11.62 1.59
C PRO A 7 -2.68 -11.51 0.41
N GLU A 8 -2.74 -12.43 -0.56
CA GLU A 8 -1.95 -12.46 -1.79
C GLU A 8 -2.27 -11.26 -2.67
N LEU A 9 -3.56 -10.98 -2.86
CA LEU A 9 -4.02 -9.84 -3.65
C LEU A 9 -3.56 -8.54 -3.01
N VAL A 10 -3.65 -8.44 -1.68
CA VAL A 10 -3.15 -7.27 -0.94
C VAL A 10 -1.62 -7.14 -1.13
N ALA A 11 -0.87 -8.24 -1.00
CA ALA A 11 0.58 -8.24 -1.20
C ALA A 11 0.98 -7.86 -2.64
N GLU A 12 0.27 -8.37 -3.64
CA GLU A 12 0.46 -8.03 -5.05
C GLU A 12 0.25 -6.53 -5.29
N ARG A 13 -0.86 -5.97 -4.80
CA ARG A 13 -1.16 -4.54 -4.99
C ARG A 13 -0.21 -3.62 -4.22
N LEU A 14 0.27 -4.03 -3.05
CA LEU A 14 1.33 -3.30 -2.34
C LEU A 14 2.65 -3.29 -3.14
N ARG A 15 3.02 -4.40 -3.80
CA ARG A 15 4.18 -4.44 -4.71
C ARG A 15 4.01 -3.53 -5.92
N GLU A 16 2.82 -3.49 -6.50
CA GLU A 16 2.51 -2.56 -7.60
C GLU A 16 2.63 -1.09 -7.15
N ALA A 17 2.12 -0.75 -5.97
CA ALA A 17 2.25 0.59 -5.39
C ALA A 17 3.72 0.98 -5.17
N LEU A 18 4.53 0.05 -4.62
CA LEU A 18 5.97 0.25 -4.42
C LEU A 18 6.70 0.45 -5.75
N ALA A 19 6.40 -0.37 -6.76
CA ALA A 19 6.99 -0.24 -8.08
C ALA A 19 6.68 1.11 -8.74
N ASP A 20 5.49 1.65 -8.49
CA ASP A 20 5.09 2.96 -9.00
C ASP A 20 5.77 4.12 -8.26
N LEU A 21 5.91 4.03 -6.93
CA LEU A 21 6.65 5.03 -6.14
C LEU A 21 8.13 5.12 -6.49
N ARG A 22 8.75 3.98 -6.80
CA ARG A 22 10.15 3.88 -7.24
C ARG A 22 10.44 4.49 -8.61
N ARG A 23 9.41 4.85 -9.37
CA ARG A 23 9.62 5.46 -10.69
C ARG A 23 10.27 6.84 -10.50
N PRO A 24 11.39 7.14 -11.20
CA PRO A 24 12.01 8.45 -11.14
C PRO A 24 11.03 9.53 -11.59
N ILE A 25 11.04 10.68 -10.90
CA ILE A 25 10.23 11.87 -11.25
C ILE A 25 10.44 12.20 -12.72
N ASN A 26 9.48 11.83 -13.56
CA ASN A 26 9.48 12.20 -14.96
C ASN A 26 9.15 13.70 -15.06
N SER A 27 10.05 14.52 -15.59
CA SER A 27 9.85 15.98 -15.65
C SER A 27 8.71 16.41 -16.60
N ALA A 28 8.34 15.58 -17.57
CA ALA A 28 7.28 15.86 -18.55
C ALA A 28 5.88 15.44 -18.06
N THR A 29 5.77 14.34 -17.31
CA THR A 29 4.48 13.82 -16.81
C THR A 29 4.31 13.98 -15.31
N GLY A 30 5.39 14.31 -14.61
CA GLY A 30 5.50 14.34 -13.16
C GLY A 30 5.68 12.97 -12.51
N ASN A 31 5.89 11.83 -13.19
CA ASN A 31 5.74 10.51 -12.55
C ASN A 31 6.76 10.18 -11.43
N GLY A 32 6.38 9.95 -10.16
CA GLY A 32 7.28 9.53 -9.06
C GLY A 32 6.81 9.96 -7.66
N TRP A 33 7.48 9.57 -6.58
CA TRP A 33 7.06 10.01 -5.24
C TRP A 33 7.15 11.53 -5.03
N LYS A 34 6.12 12.12 -4.45
CA LYS A 34 6.09 13.53 -4.02
C LYS A 34 5.10 13.75 -2.88
N LYS A 35 5.52 14.50 -1.87
CA LYS A 35 4.66 14.94 -0.75
C LYS A 35 3.51 15.82 -1.23
N GLY A 36 2.35 15.69 -0.58
CA GLY A 36 1.14 16.47 -0.84
C GLY A 36 0.54 16.29 -2.23
N ALA A 37 1.03 15.31 -3.01
CA ALA A 37 0.63 15.15 -4.40
C ALA A 37 -0.31 13.95 -4.56
N PHE A 38 -1.59 14.19 -4.81
CA PHE A 38 -2.49 13.16 -5.30
C PHE A 38 -2.50 13.19 -6.83
N GLY A 39 -1.97 12.14 -7.47
CA GLY A 39 -1.68 12.14 -8.90
C GLY A 39 -2.78 11.59 -9.81
N ILE A 40 -2.44 11.49 -11.10
CA ILE A 40 -3.01 10.55 -12.08
C ILE A 40 -2.02 9.40 -12.31
N GLN A 41 -2.41 8.38 -13.07
CA GLN A 41 -1.61 7.16 -13.27
C GLN A 41 -0.16 7.44 -13.69
N ALA A 42 0.08 8.48 -14.50
CA ALA A 42 1.40 8.84 -15.03
C ALA A 42 2.05 10.06 -14.33
N SER A 43 1.55 10.51 -13.18
CA SER A 43 2.09 11.68 -12.46
C SER A 43 2.59 11.33 -11.06
N CYS A 44 3.11 12.36 -10.38
CA CYS A 44 3.66 12.30 -9.02
C CYS A 44 2.59 11.79 -8.05
N LYS A 45 3.00 11.03 -7.03
CA LYS A 45 2.09 10.49 -6.01
C LYS A 45 2.68 10.58 -4.61
N CYS A 46 1.84 10.88 -3.63
CA CYS A 46 2.06 10.55 -2.24
C CYS A 46 1.88 9.04 -2.04
N LEU A 47 2.23 8.55 -0.84
CA LEU A 47 2.05 7.15 -0.47
C LEU A 47 0.62 6.66 -0.74
N ASP A 48 -0.40 7.36 -0.23
CA ASP A 48 -1.81 6.96 -0.42
C ASP A 48 -2.26 7.03 -1.89
N GLY A 49 -1.73 7.98 -2.66
CA GLY A 49 -1.96 8.05 -4.10
C GLY A 49 -1.44 6.81 -4.81
N ALA A 50 -0.25 6.33 -4.46
CA ALA A 50 0.29 5.09 -5.04
C ALA A 50 -0.57 3.87 -4.71
N LEU A 51 -1.08 3.77 -3.47
CA LEU A 51 -2.03 2.72 -3.09
C LEU A 51 -3.30 2.77 -3.95
N PHE A 52 -3.88 3.97 -4.09
CA PHE A 52 -5.09 4.19 -4.87
C PHE A 52 -4.92 3.81 -6.35
N PHE A 53 -3.78 4.14 -6.97
CA PHE A 53 -3.57 3.82 -8.38
C PHE A 53 -3.21 2.35 -8.62
N ALA A 54 -2.59 1.68 -7.65
CA ALA A 54 -2.37 0.23 -7.71
C ALA A 54 -3.69 -0.55 -7.76
N VAL A 55 -4.68 -0.16 -6.96
CA VAL A 55 -6.01 -0.80 -7.00
C VAL A 55 -6.87 -0.37 -8.18
N ARG A 56 -6.68 0.84 -8.71
CA ARG A 56 -7.44 1.35 -9.86
C ARG A 56 -7.05 0.64 -11.15
N GLY A 57 -5.75 0.42 -11.39
CA GLY A 57 -5.26 -0.12 -12.65
C GLY A 57 -5.85 0.62 -13.87
N ARG A 58 -6.51 -0.12 -14.77
CA ARG A 58 -7.31 0.44 -15.91
C ARG A 58 -8.83 0.39 -15.68
N GLY A 59 -9.28 -0.05 -14.50
CA GLY A 59 -10.68 -0.36 -14.19
C GLY A 59 -11.25 0.46 -13.03
N PRO A 60 -12.41 0.03 -12.48
CA PRO A 60 -12.97 0.63 -11.26
C PRO A 60 -12.08 0.35 -10.05
N VAL A 61 -12.11 1.26 -9.08
CA VAL A 61 -11.36 1.12 -7.82
C VAL A 61 -12.00 0.05 -6.94
N SER A 62 -11.21 -0.92 -6.49
CA SER A 62 -11.61 -1.83 -5.43
C SER A 62 -11.30 -1.20 -4.06
N TYR A 63 -12.33 -0.62 -3.42
CA TYR A 63 -12.18 0.06 -2.13
C TYR A 63 -11.86 -0.92 -0.99
N ASP A 64 -12.37 -2.16 -1.01
CA ASP A 64 -12.02 -3.16 0.00
C ASP A 64 -10.52 -3.50 -0.03
N VAL A 65 -9.95 -3.65 -1.23
CA VAL A 65 -8.50 -3.89 -1.40
C VAL A 65 -7.69 -2.66 -0.99
N LEU A 66 -8.15 -1.45 -1.35
CA LEU A 66 -7.50 -0.21 -0.94
C LEU A 66 -7.45 -0.08 0.58
N ASP A 67 -8.57 -0.35 1.25
CA ASP A 67 -8.66 -0.25 2.70
C ASP A 67 -7.81 -1.32 3.39
N ALA A 68 -7.76 -2.55 2.85
CA ALA A 68 -6.85 -3.58 3.34
C ALA A 68 -5.36 -3.18 3.20
N MET A 69 -4.98 -2.59 2.06
CA MET A 69 -3.62 -2.05 1.86
C MET A 69 -3.31 -0.92 2.85
N ARG A 70 -4.25 0.02 3.02
CA ARG A 70 -4.11 1.14 3.98
C ARG A 70 -3.96 0.64 5.40
N ARG A 71 -4.73 -0.36 5.85
CA ARG A 71 -4.62 -0.93 7.20
C ARG A 71 -3.22 -1.47 7.48
N ARG A 72 -2.60 -2.15 6.50
CA ARG A 72 -1.23 -2.66 6.65
C ARG A 72 -0.21 -1.53 6.73
N VAL A 73 -0.28 -0.56 5.82
CA VAL A 73 0.60 0.61 5.83
C VAL A 73 0.46 1.39 7.14
N VAL A 74 -0.77 1.57 7.61
CA VAL A 74 -1.07 2.23 8.90
C VAL A 74 -0.49 1.45 10.06
N GLY A 75 -0.59 0.12 10.08
CA GLY A 75 0.01 -0.70 11.13
C GLY A 75 1.52 -0.48 11.23
N VAL A 76 2.20 -0.41 10.08
CA VAL A 76 3.64 -0.13 10.02
C VAL A 76 3.96 1.29 10.50
N ILE A 77 3.25 2.31 10.02
CA ILE A 77 3.46 3.70 10.44
C ILE A 77 3.20 3.85 11.94
N ALA A 78 2.11 3.28 12.44
CA ALA A 78 1.73 3.35 13.84
C ALA A 78 2.79 2.72 14.76
N ASP A 79 3.36 1.58 14.35
CA ASP A 79 4.48 0.95 15.06
C ASP A 79 5.74 1.81 15.07
N ILE A 80 6.10 2.44 13.94
CA ILE A 80 7.24 3.36 13.85
C ILE A 80 7.05 4.57 14.78
N GLU A 81 5.85 5.14 14.81
CA GLU A 81 5.53 6.34 15.59
C GLU A 81 5.18 6.02 17.06
N GLY A 82 5.00 4.74 17.41
CA GLY A 82 4.57 4.32 18.75
C GLY A 82 3.16 4.78 19.13
N VAL A 83 2.25 4.84 18.16
CA VAL A 83 0.86 5.30 18.33
C VAL A 83 -0.14 4.17 18.04
N GLU A 84 -1.37 4.33 18.53
CA GLU A 84 -2.45 3.39 18.19
C GLU A 84 -2.94 3.64 16.74
N PRO A 85 -3.12 2.59 15.93
CA PRO A 85 -3.69 2.71 14.58
C PRO A 85 -5.08 3.38 14.58
N PRO A 86 -5.29 4.48 13.85
CA PRO A 86 -6.61 5.09 13.75
C PRO A 86 -7.54 4.26 12.86
N THR A 87 -8.84 4.37 13.10
CA THR A 87 -9.88 3.69 12.30
C THR A 87 -9.88 4.16 10.83
N LEU A 88 -9.62 5.45 10.58
CA LEU A 88 -9.48 6.03 9.24
C LEU A 88 -8.00 6.15 8.87
N GLY A 89 -7.49 5.15 8.16
CA GLY A 89 -6.07 5.03 7.86
C GLY A 89 -5.48 6.11 6.96
N SER A 90 -6.27 6.68 6.04
CA SER A 90 -5.78 7.64 5.05
C SER A 90 -5.24 8.92 5.68
N THR A 91 -5.85 9.41 6.77
CA THR A 91 -5.42 10.66 7.42
C THR A 91 -4.03 10.53 8.05
N LEU A 92 -3.74 9.40 8.70
CA LEU A 92 -2.40 9.14 9.24
C LEU A 92 -1.37 9.00 8.13
N ILE A 93 -1.71 8.28 7.05
CA ILE A 93 -0.82 8.13 5.90
C ILE A 93 -0.47 9.49 5.29
N TRP A 94 -1.45 10.37 5.11
CA TRP A 94 -1.21 11.71 4.57
C TRP A 94 -0.35 12.56 5.51
N ALA A 95 -0.73 12.65 6.78
CA ALA A 95 0.01 13.44 7.76
C ALA A 95 1.46 12.97 7.89
N TRP A 96 1.68 11.66 7.94
CA TRP A 96 3.02 11.07 8.01
C TRP A 96 3.81 11.30 6.72
N ASN A 97 3.25 10.99 5.54
CA ASN A 97 3.95 11.16 4.26
C ASN A 97 4.33 12.62 3.98
N ASP A 98 3.47 13.56 4.37
CA ASP A 98 3.63 14.98 4.05
C ASP A 98 4.45 15.75 5.09
N ASP A 99 4.84 15.11 6.19
CA ASP A 99 5.81 15.65 7.14
C ASP A 99 7.12 16.00 6.42
N GLU A 100 7.62 17.23 6.63
CA GLU A 100 8.79 17.77 5.94
C GLU A 100 10.07 16.98 6.18
N ALA A 101 10.19 16.31 7.34
CA ALA A 101 11.35 15.49 7.67
C ALA A 101 11.40 14.18 6.89
N ARG A 102 10.27 13.69 6.35
CA ARG A 102 10.23 12.40 5.67
C ARG A 102 10.97 12.38 4.35
N VAL A 103 11.69 11.31 4.09
CA VAL A 103 12.36 11.08 2.81
C VAL A 103 11.78 9.87 2.09
N PHE A 104 12.01 9.81 0.78
CA PHE A 104 11.53 8.72 -0.06
C PHE A 104 11.90 7.33 0.49
N ALA A 105 13.14 7.16 0.97
CA ALA A 105 13.63 5.88 1.49
C ALA A 105 12.82 5.37 2.69
N GLU A 106 12.26 6.27 3.53
CA GLU A 106 11.41 5.87 4.65
C GLU A 106 10.03 5.42 4.15
N VAL A 107 9.46 6.15 3.20
CA VAL A 107 8.18 5.79 2.56
C VAL A 107 8.29 4.45 1.85
N GLU A 108 9.42 4.22 1.18
CA GLU A 108 9.78 2.95 0.55
C GLU A 108 9.84 1.81 1.57
N ALA A 109 10.57 2.00 2.67
CA ALA A 109 10.72 1.01 3.73
C ALA A 109 9.38 0.64 4.40
N VAL A 110 8.48 1.61 4.57
CA VAL A 110 7.12 1.35 5.09
C VAL A 110 6.37 0.36 4.20
N LEU A 111 6.41 0.55 2.88
CA LEU A 111 5.78 -0.38 1.94
C LEU A 111 6.45 -1.74 1.91
N GLU A 112 7.78 -1.79 1.93
CA GLU A 112 8.52 -3.06 1.98
C GLU A 112 8.16 -3.87 3.22
N ARG A 113 8.06 -3.21 4.37
CA ARG A 113 7.62 -3.86 5.61
C ARG A 113 6.16 -4.31 5.54
N ALA A 114 5.25 -3.49 5.02
CA ALA A 114 3.85 -3.87 4.83
C ALA A 114 3.71 -5.09 3.89
N ILE A 115 4.56 -5.20 2.85
CA ILE A 115 4.63 -6.37 1.96
C ILE A 115 5.19 -7.59 2.70
N SER A 116 6.20 -7.42 3.54
CA SER A 116 6.79 -8.52 4.33
C SER A 116 5.79 -9.11 5.32
N GLU A 117 5.05 -8.25 6.03
CA GLU A 117 3.97 -8.66 6.95
C GLU A 117 2.85 -9.38 6.19
N ALA A 118 2.49 -8.87 5.01
CA ALA A 118 1.52 -9.48 4.11
C ALA A 118 1.88 -10.92 3.69
N VAL A 119 3.14 -11.13 3.34
CA VAL A 119 3.65 -12.44 2.90
C VAL A 119 3.82 -13.39 4.08
N SER A 120 4.22 -12.87 5.24
CA SER A 120 4.34 -13.65 6.47
C SER A 120 3.01 -14.25 6.91
N GLU A 121 1.90 -13.51 6.77
CA GLU A 121 0.56 -14.00 7.07
C GLU A 121 0.18 -15.20 6.20
N ILE A 122 0.50 -15.14 4.90
CA ILE A 122 0.27 -16.24 3.94
C ILE A 122 1.07 -17.49 4.36
N ALA A 123 2.33 -17.32 4.72
CA ALA A 123 3.21 -18.41 5.13
C ALA A 123 2.75 -19.10 6.43
N GLN A 124 1.99 -18.40 7.28
CA GLN A 124 1.44 -18.91 8.54
C GLN A 124 0.08 -19.61 8.37
N LEU A 125 -0.53 -19.56 7.19
CA LEU A 125 -1.78 -20.29 6.92
C LEU A 125 -1.58 -21.80 7.07
N PRO A 126 -2.56 -22.53 7.64
CA PRO A 126 -2.46 -23.97 7.75
C PRO A 126 -2.34 -24.62 6.37
N PRO A 127 -1.61 -25.76 6.22
CA PRO A 127 -1.33 -26.37 4.92
C PRO A 127 -2.56 -26.69 4.06
N VAL A 128 -3.72 -26.89 4.69
CA VAL A 128 -5.00 -27.12 3.99
C VAL A 128 -5.51 -25.84 3.30
N ALA A 129 -5.32 -24.68 3.92
CA ALA A 129 -5.69 -23.39 3.35
C ALA A 129 -4.75 -23.03 2.20
N GLN A 130 -3.44 -23.24 2.38
CA GLN A 130 -2.44 -23.02 1.32
C GLN A 130 -2.76 -23.85 0.05
N ARG A 131 -3.10 -25.14 0.21
CA ARG A 131 -3.47 -26.01 -0.91
C ARG A 131 -4.78 -25.64 -1.58
N ALA A 132 -5.78 -25.18 -0.82
CA ALA A 132 -7.04 -24.71 -1.38
C ALA A 132 -6.81 -23.49 -2.30
N MET A 133 -5.90 -22.60 -1.90
CA MET A 133 -5.53 -21.41 -2.65
C MET A 133 -4.76 -21.74 -3.93
N GLU A 134 -3.78 -22.65 -3.87
CA GLU A 134 -3.08 -23.14 -5.07
C GLU A 134 -4.01 -23.80 -6.09
N ALA A 135 -5.10 -24.40 -5.61
CA ALA A 135 -6.08 -25.08 -6.44
C ALA A 135 -7.19 -24.14 -6.99
N GLY A 136 -7.22 -22.86 -6.58
CA GLY A 136 -8.20 -21.87 -7.05
C GLY A 136 -9.63 -22.06 -6.52
N TRP A 137 -9.78 -22.64 -5.33
CA TRP A 137 -11.08 -22.88 -4.67
C TRP A 137 -11.42 -21.80 -3.64
#